data_AF-A0A6G2PTB6-F1
#
_entry.id   AF-A0A6G2PTB6-F1
#
_cell.length_a   1.000
_cell.length_b   1.000
_cell.length_c   1.000
_cell.angle_alpha   90.00
_cell.angle_beta   90.00
_cell.angle_gamma   90.00
#
_symmetry.space_group_name_H-M   'P 1'
#
loop_
_entity.id
_entity.type
_entity.pdbx_description
1 polymer ?
#
loop_
_entity_poly.entity_id
_entity_poly.type
_entity_poly.pdbx_seq_one_letter_code
_entity_poly.pdbx_strand_id
1 'polypeptide(L)'
;LRTLLAALALRPGRTTSPDTLVQEIWADAPPQDAPAALQALVGRLRRTLGKDAVTSTPGGYRLEATEDDIDLYVFERLTRTGTRALADGDPATAHRTLTAALALWYGPALADLPDRTAATRPEALRLEATRARAAAALALGRA
;
A
#
# COMPACT_ATOMS: atom_id res chain seq x y z
N LEU A 1 0.28 -14.61 5.91
CA LEU A 1 -0.03 -13.44 6.79
C LEU A 1 0.13 -12.13 6.03
N ARG A 2 1.30 -11.89 5.45
CA ARG A 2 1.59 -10.67 4.65
C ARG A 2 0.58 -10.45 3.52
N THR A 3 0.20 -11.49 2.78
CA THR A 3 -0.81 -11.43 1.71
C THR A 3 -2.19 -10.95 2.22
N LEU A 4 -2.70 -11.50 3.33
CA LEU A 4 -3.97 -11.05 3.92
C LEU A 4 -3.88 -9.58 4.39
N LEU A 5 -2.77 -9.22 5.03
CA LEU A 5 -2.56 -7.84 5.47
C LEU A 5 -2.53 -6.88 4.28
N ALA A 6 -1.81 -7.22 3.21
CA ALA A 6 -1.75 -6.43 1.98
C ALA A 6 -3.14 -6.27 1.33
N ALA A 7 -3.91 -7.36 1.21
CA ALA A 7 -5.26 -7.34 0.65
C ALA A 7 -6.21 -6.42 1.42
N LEU A 8 -6.14 -6.43 2.76
CA LEU A 8 -6.91 -5.52 3.60
C LEU A 8 -6.38 -4.08 3.57
N ALA A 9 -5.05 -3.90 3.55
CA ALA A 9 -4.39 -2.61 3.53
C ALA A 9 -4.64 -1.83 2.22
N LEU A 10 -5.01 -2.49 1.12
CA LEU A 10 -5.48 -1.82 -0.09
C LEU A 10 -6.84 -1.12 0.07
N ARG A 11 -7.51 -1.31 1.22
CA ARG A 11 -8.85 -0.81 1.52
C ARG A 11 -8.96 -0.36 2.99
N PRO A 12 -8.13 0.61 3.44
CA PRO A 12 -8.09 1.03 4.84
C PRO A 12 -9.47 1.47 5.31
N GLY A 13 -9.87 1.01 6.51
CA GLY A 13 -11.15 1.36 7.10
C GLY A 13 -12.39 0.82 6.35
N ARG A 14 -12.23 -0.02 5.34
CA ARG A 14 -13.35 -0.62 4.59
C ARG A 14 -13.46 -2.12 4.84
N THR A 15 -14.71 -2.59 4.88
CA THR A 15 -15.01 -4.02 4.96
C THR A 15 -14.75 -4.68 3.61
N THR A 16 -14.04 -5.80 3.63
CA THR A 16 -13.81 -6.68 2.48
C THR A 16 -14.46 -8.04 2.76
N SER A 17 -15.17 -8.58 1.77
CA SER A 17 -15.87 -9.86 1.91
C SER A 17 -14.89 -11.04 2.01
N PRO A 18 -15.29 -12.15 2.67
CA PRO A 18 -14.50 -13.36 2.69
C PRO A 18 -14.16 -13.87 1.29
N ASP A 19 -15.12 -13.86 0.36
CA ASP A 19 -14.92 -14.34 -1.01
C ASP A 19 -13.86 -13.50 -1.76
N THR A 20 -13.91 -12.17 -1.63
CA THR A 20 -12.88 -11.29 -2.22
C THR A 20 -11.51 -11.57 -1.62
N LEU A 21 -11.42 -11.72 -0.29
CA LEU A 21 -10.15 -12.05 0.36
C LEU A 21 -9.64 -13.43 -0.06
N VAL A 22 -10.52 -14.40 -0.25
CA VAL A 22 -10.13 -15.74 -0.72
C VAL A 22 -9.53 -15.64 -2.12
N GLN A 23 -10.20 -14.95 -3.04
CA GLN A 23 -9.71 -14.74 -4.39
C GLN A 23 -8.37 -13.99 -4.41
N GLU A 24 -8.20 -12.95 -3.59
CA GLU A 24 -6.95 -12.17 -3.55
C GLU A 24 -5.79 -12.91 -2.90
N ILE A 25 -6.04 -13.79 -1.93
CA ILE A 25 -4.98 -14.50 -1.19
C ILE A 25 -4.52 -15.75 -1.95
N TRP A 26 -5.44 -16.48 -2.56
CA TRP A 26 -5.14 -17.78 -3.15
C TRP A 26 -5.27 -17.82 -4.68
N ALA A 27 -5.85 -16.79 -5.31
CA ALA A 27 -6.13 -16.75 -6.74
C ALA A 27 -6.78 -18.06 -7.21
N ASP A 28 -6.15 -18.77 -8.14
CA ASP A 28 -6.68 -19.99 -8.75
C ASP A 28 -6.45 -21.28 -7.92
N ALA A 29 -5.80 -21.18 -6.75
CA ALA A 29 -5.45 -22.32 -5.91
C ALA A 29 -5.96 -22.21 -4.45
N PRO A 30 -7.27 -22.04 -4.22
CA PRO A 30 -7.83 -22.00 -2.87
C PRO A 30 -7.69 -23.36 -2.17
N PRO A 31 -7.48 -23.37 -0.83
CA PRO A 31 -7.51 -24.61 -0.07
C PRO A 31 -8.94 -25.18 -0.04
N GLN A 32 -9.06 -26.48 0.24
CA GLN A 32 -10.34 -27.20 0.27
C GLN A 32 -11.37 -26.54 1.19
N ASP A 33 -10.93 -26.00 2.33
CA ASP A 33 -11.75 -25.20 3.25
C ASP A 33 -11.19 -23.77 3.36
N ALA A 34 -11.42 -22.99 2.29
CA ALA A 34 -11.02 -21.58 2.22
C ALA A 34 -11.59 -20.73 3.36
N PRO A 35 -12.86 -20.87 3.77
CA PRO A 35 -13.40 -20.16 4.94
C PRO A 35 -12.59 -20.44 6.22
N ALA A 36 -12.33 -21.70 6.56
CA ALA A 36 -11.56 -22.03 7.77
C ALA A 36 -10.11 -21.52 7.69
N ALA A 37 -9.48 -21.64 6.51
CA ALA A 37 -8.12 -21.13 6.29
C ALA A 37 -8.04 -19.60 6.46
N LEU A 38 -9.05 -18.86 5.97
CA LEU A 38 -9.14 -17.42 6.14
C LEU A 38 -9.31 -17.02 7.61
N GLN A 39 -10.21 -17.69 8.34
CA GLN A 39 -10.38 -17.46 9.79
C GLN A 39 -9.07 -17.68 10.56
N ALA A 40 -8.31 -18.73 10.21
CA ALA A 40 -7.01 -19.01 10.81
C ALA A 40 -5.97 -17.93 10.49
N LEU A 41 -5.97 -17.37 9.27
CA LEU A 41 -5.13 -16.22 8.91
C LEU A 41 -5.51 -14.97 9.71
N VAL A 42 -6.81 -14.66 9.84
CA VAL A 42 -7.30 -13.52 10.63
C VAL A 42 -6.93 -13.66 12.10
N GLY A 43 -7.13 -14.85 12.69
CA GLY A 43 -6.75 -15.12 14.07
C GLY A 43 -5.25 -14.95 14.32
N ARG A 44 -4.41 -15.40 13.38
CA ARG A 44 -2.97 -15.14 13.45
C ARG A 44 -2.64 -13.66 13.31
N LEU A 45 -3.27 -12.94 12.40
CA LEU A 45 -3.05 -11.50 12.19
C LEU A 45 -3.39 -10.69 13.45
N ARG A 46 -4.52 -10.98 14.10
CA ARG A 46 -4.91 -10.39 15.39
C ARG A 46 -3.92 -10.67 16.51
N ARG A 47 -3.28 -11.86 16.54
CA ARG A 47 -2.22 -12.15 17.52
C ARG A 47 -0.95 -11.34 17.26
N THR A 48 -0.65 -11.02 16.01
CA THR A 48 0.55 -10.28 15.63
C THR A 48 0.38 -8.76 15.80
N LEU A 49 -0.76 -8.22 15.38
CA LEU A 49 -0.99 -6.76 15.33
C LEU A 49 -1.82 -6.22 16.51
N GLY A 50 -2.42 -7.10 17.32
CA GLY A 50 -3.39 -6.75 18.33
C GLY A 50 -4.80 -7.18 17.94
N LYS A 51 -5.59 -7.55 18.95
CA LYS A 51 -6.92 -8.14 18.77
C LYS A 51 -7.85 -7.25 17.93
N ASP A 52 -7.72 -5.94 18.11
CA ASP A 52 -8.60 -4.94 17.52
C ASP A 52 -8.09 -4.41 16.18
N ALA A 53 -6.92 -4.87 15.70
CA ALA A 53 -6.38 -4.47 14.40
C ALA A 53 -7.26 -4.92 13.22
N VAL A 54 -8.03 -6.00 13.39
CA VAL A 54 -8.94 -6.50 12.37
C VAL A 54 -10.32 -6.74 12.97
N THR A 55 -11.31 -5.99 12.52
CA THR A 55 -12.71 -6.14 12.95
C THR A 55 -13.45 -7.13 12.06
N SER A 56 -14.20 -8.04 12.68
CA SER A 56 -15.19 -8.86 11.99
C SER A 56 -16.51 -8.09 11.93
N THR A 57 -17.06 -7.97 10.73
CA THR A 57 -18.33 -7.30 10.45
C THR A 57 -19.29 -8.29 9.79
N PRO A 58 -20.59 -8.00 9.73
CA PRO A 58 -21.54 -8.85 8.99
C PRO A 58 -21.14 -9.09 7.52
N GLY A 59 -20.41 -8.15 6.90
CA GLY A 59 -19.97 -8.22 5.51
C GLY A 59 -18.55 -8.77 5.29
N GLY A 60 -17.85 -9.22 6.34
CA GLY A 60 -16.47 -9.73 6.24
C GLY A 60 -15.51 -9.05 7.21
N TYR A 61 -14.31 -8.71 6.75
CA TYR A 61 -13.23 -8.20 7.61
C TYR A 61 -12.79 -6.81 7.22
N ARG A 62 -12.39 -6.02 8.21
CA ARG A 62 -11.85 -4.67 8.03
C ARG A 62 -10.56 -4.53 8.83
N LEU A 63 -9.52 -3.98 8.21
CA LEU A 63 -8.33 -3.51 8.92
C LEU A 63 -8.64 -2.15 9.56
N GLU A 64 -8.46 -2.05 10.87
CA GLU A 64 -8.57 -0.79 11.60
C GLU A 64 -7.26 0.00 11.41
N ALA A 65 -7.17 0.66 10.27
CA ALA A 65 -6.06 1.51 9.86
C ALA A 65 -6.59 2.63 8.96
N THR A 66 -5.93 3.78 9.02
CA THR A 66 -6.15 4.91 8.13
C THR A 66 -5.15 4.90 6.97
N GLU A 67 -5.35 5.77 5.99
CA GLU A 67 -4.36 5.98 4.92
C GLU A 67 -3.00 6.46 5.46
N ASP A 68 -2.96 7.08 6.64
CA ASP A 68 -1.71 7.54 7.27
C ASP A 68 -0.89 6.40 7.89
N ASP A 69 -1.51 5.27 8.17
CA ASP A 69 -0.86 4.10 8.75
C ASP A 69 -0.23 3.19 7.69
N ILE A 70 -0.46 3.48 6.41
CA ILE A 70 -0.11 2.61 5.29
C ILE A 70 0.81 3.37 4.32
N ASP A 71 2.04 2.87 4.22
CA ASP A 71 3.12 3.43 3.40
C ASP A 71 2.71 3.74 1.96
N LEU A 72 1.89 2.90 1.34
CA LEU A 72 1.37 3.08 -0.01
C LEU A 72 0.65 4.42 -0.16
N TYR A 73 -0.29 4.76 0.72
CA TYR A 73 -1.07 6.00 0.61
C TYR A 73 -0.27 7.22 1.04
N VAL A 74 0.60 7.07 2.05
CA VAL A 74 1.57 8.10 2.42
C VAL A 74 2.47 8.44 1.22
N PHE A 75 2.95 7.42 0.51
CA PHE A 75 3.74 7.57 -0.71
C PHE A 75 2.96 8.28 -1.82
N GLU A 76 1.71 7.88 -2.11
CA GLU A 76 0.89 8.53 -3.14
C GLU A 76 0.67 10.02 -2.82
N ARG A 77 0.39 10.34 -1.55
CA ARG A 77 0.22 11.72 -1.09
C ARG A 77 1.50 12.53 -1.23
N LEU A 78 2.63 12.03 -0.72
CA LEU A 78 3.91 12.73 -0.80
C LEU A 78 4.35 12.93 -2.26
N THR A 79 4.10 11.95 -3.13
CA THR A 79 4.37 12.07 -4.57
C THR A 79 3.59 13.24 -5.17
N ARG A 80 2.27 13.29 -4.95
CA ARG A 80 1.41 14.39 -5.41
C ARG A 80 1.81 15.75 -4.83
N THR A 81 2.16 15.82 -3.55
CA THR A 81 2.65 17.06 -2.93
C THR A 81 3.97 17.51 -3.55
N GLY A 82 4.90 16.58 -3.76
CA GLY A 82 6.22 16.87 -4.32
C GLY A 82 6.18 17.28 -5.79
N THR A 83 5.36 16.62 -6.61
CA THR A 83 5.18 16.98 -8.03
C THR A 83 4.49 18.33 -8.18
N ARG A 84 3.49 18.63 -7.33
CA ARG A 84 2.88 19.96 -7.28
C ARG A 84 3.87 21.05 -6.88
N ALA A 85 4.68 20.84 -5.85
CA ALA A 85 5.71 21.80 -5.45
C ALA A 85 6.70 22.10 -6.58
N LEU A 86 7.05 21.08 -7.37
CA LEU A 86 7.92 21.28 -8.55
C LEU A 86 7.22 22.13 -9.62
N ALA A 87 5.95 21.86 -9.91
CA ALA A 87 5.15 22.62 -10.87
C ALA A 87 4.96 24.08 -10.43
N ASP A 88 4.84 24.32 -9.12
CA ASP A 88 4.69 25.64 -8.51
C ASP A 88 6.03 26.40 -8.36
N GLY A 89 7.14 25.84 -8.85
CA GLY A 89 8.45 26.49 -8.85
C GLY A 89 9.22 26.42 -7.52
N ASP A 90 8.87 25.48 -6.63
CA ASP A 90 9.59 25.19 -5.39
C ASP A 90 10.35 23.85 -5.47
N PRO A 91 11.51 23.82 -6.15
CA PRO A 91 12.30 22.60 -6.30
C PRO A 91 12.89 22.13 -4.97
N ALA A 92 13.08 23.02 -3.98
CA ALA A 92 13.60 22.66 -2.67
C ALA A 92 12.61 21.78 -1.90
N THR A 93 11.33 22.19 -1.86
CA THR A 93 10.26 21.38 -1.26
C THR A 93 9.98 20.12 -2.07
N ALA A 94 9.97 20.21 -3.40
CA ALA A 94 9.79 19.04 -4.26
C ALA A 94 10.85 17.97 -3.98
N HIS A 95 12.14 18.35 -3.97
CA HIS A 95 13.25 17.43 -3.73
C HIS A 95 13.14 16.76 -2.35
N ARG A 96 12.88 17.54 -1.29
CA ARG A 96 12.73 17.01 0.08
C ARG A 96 11.56 16.04 0.20
N THR A 97 10.39 16.42 -0.31
CA THR A 97 9.16 15.63 -0.21
C THR A 97 9.25 14.33 -1.03
N LEU A 98 9.77 14.40 -2.26
CA LEU A 98 9.93 13.21 -3.12
C LEU A 98 11.02 12.27 -2.61
N THR A 99 12.04 12.79 -1.93
CA THR A 99 13.02 11.95 -1.23
C THR A 99 12.34 11.15 -0.12
N ALA A 100 11.52 11.80 0.71
CA ALA A 100 10.75 11.12 1.76
C ALA A 100 9.76 10.10 1.17
N ALA A 101 9.10 10.43 0.06
CA ALA A 101 8.22 9.49 -0.64
C ALA A 101 8.95 8.22 -1.07
N LEU A 102 10.08 8.37 -1.79
CA LEU A 102 10.84 7.23 -2.32
C LEU A 102 11.51 6.40 -1.22
N ALA A 103 11.77 6.97 -0.04
CA ALA A 103 12.32 6.25 1.10
C ALA A 103 11.35 5.22 1.70
N LEU A 104 10.06 5.28 1.38
CA LEU A 104 9.06 4.30 1.82
C LEU A 104 9.14 2.96 1.06
N TRP A 105 9.95 2.88 0.00
CA TRP A 105 10.04 1.71 -0.86
C TRP A 105 11.13 0.73 -0.40
N TYR A 106 10.73 -0.49 -0.05
CA TYR A 106 11.64 -1.58 0.35
C TYR A 106 11.78 -2.70 -0.69
N GLY A 107 11.14 -2.57 -1.85
CA GLY A 107 11.11 -3.59 -2.89
C GLY A 107 10.06 -3.29 -3.95
N PRO A 108 9.64 -4.29 -4.74
CA PRO A 108 8.49 -4.17 -5.63
C PRO A 108 7.19 -3.95 -4.83
N ALA A 109 6.28 -3.13 -5.37
CA ALA A 109 4.98 -2.90 -4.76
C ALA A 109 4.19 -4.21 -4.64
N LEU A 110 3.56 -4.41 -3.48
CA LEU A 110 2.64 -5.52 -3.23
C LEU A 110 3.25 -6.90 -3.59
N ALA A 111 4.55 -7.07 -3.35
CA ALA A 111 5.30 -8.29 -3.69
C ALA A 111 4.68 -9.57 -3.08
N ASP A 112 3.91 -9.44 -2.01
CA ASP A 112 3.22 -10.52 -1.30
C ASP A 112 1.86 -10.94 -1.91
N LEU A 113 1.31 -10.17 -2.86
CA LEU A 113 0.03 -10.48 -3.52
C LEU A 113 0.23 -11.33 -4.79
N PRO A 114 -0.61 -12.35 -5.04
CA PRO A 114 -0.62 -13.12 -6.29
C PRO A 114 -0.95 -12.24 -7.50
N ASP A 115 -1.98 -11.40 -7.38
CA ASP A 115 -2.36 -10.46 -8.44
C ASP A 115 -1.39 -9.28 -8.48
N ARG A 116 -0.63 -9.19 -9.58
CA ARG A 116 0.35 -8.13 -9.82
C ARG A 116 -0.25 -6.86 -10.42
N THR A 117 -1.50 -6.90 -10.90
CA THR A 117 -2.13 -5.74 -11.53
C THR A 117 -2.29 -4.58 -10.55
N ALA A 118 -2.56 -4.89 -9.27
CA ALA A 118 -2.62 -3.91 -8.18
C ALA A 118 -1.32 -3.13 -7.97
N ALA A 119 -0.16 -3.69 -8.36
CA ALA A 119 1.14 -3.03 -8.25
C ALA A 119 1.41 -2.01 -9.37
N THR A 120 0.65 -2.06 -10.48
CA THR A 120 0.88 -1.24 -11.68
C THR A 120 0.88 0.25 -11.38
N ARG A 121 -0.15 0.73 -10.68
CA ARG A 121 -0.29 2.15 -10.33
C ARG A 121 0.81 2.61 -9.35
N PRO A 122 1.06 1.93 -8.22
CA PRO A 122 2.17 2.27 -7.33
C PRO A 122 3.52 2.37 -8.05
N GLU A 123 3.85 1.41 -8.92
CA GLU A 123 5.12 1.40 -9.66
C GLU A 123 5.20 2.54 -10.69
N ALA A 124 4.09 2.86 -11.36
CA ALA A 124 4.03 4.02 -12.25
C ALA A 124 4.28 5.34 -11.48
N LEU A 125 3.67 5.49 -10.30
CA LEU A 125 3.90 6.64 -9.41
C LEU A 125 5.35 6.68 -8.90
N ARG A 126 5.98 5.54 -8.62
CA ARG A 126 7.40 5.47 -8.23
C ARG A 126 8.31 6.02 -9.32
N LEU A 127 8.03 5.67 -10.57
CA LEU A 127 8.75 6.17 -11.73
C LEU A 127 8.55 7.69 -11.89
N GLU A 128 7.33 8.19 -11.72
CA GLU A 128 7.02 9.63 -11.73
C GLU A 128 7.80 10.37 -10.62
N ALA A 129 7.72 9.89 -9.38
CA ALA A 129 8.41 10.48 -8.22
C ALA A 129 9.92 10.52 -8.42
N THR A 130 10.50 9.47 -9.01
CA THR A 130 11.93 9.39 -9.32
C THR A 130 12.34 10.46 -10.33
N ARG A 131 11.57 10.62 -11.42
CA ARG A 131 11.82 11.65 -12.44
C ARG A 131 11.67 13.06 -11.86
N ALA A 132 10.60 13.32 -11.13
CA ALA A 132 10.35 14.62 -10.52
C ALA A 132 11.44 14.99 -9.49
N ARG A 133 11.94 14.03 -8.71
CA ARG A 133 13.04 14.27 -7.76
C ARG A 133 14.33 14.64 -8.49
N ALA A 134 14.63 13.97 -9.60
CA ALA A 134 15.80 14.29 -10.42
C ALA A 134 15.68 15.69 -11.05
N ALA A 135 14.51 16.05 -11.58
CA ALA A 135 14.25 17.40 -12.09
C ALA A 135 14.41 18.47 -11.01
N ALA A 136 13.91 18.22 -9.79
CA ALA A 136 14.10 19.11 -8.66
C ALA A 136 15.58 19.26 -8.26
N ALA A 137 16.36 18.16 -8.29
CA ALA A 137 17.80 18.20 -8.03
C ALA A 137 18.56 19.05 -9.06
N LEU A 138 18.21 18.92 -10.34
CA LEU A 138 18.77 19.72 -11.44
C LEU A 138 18.48 21.22 -11.26
N ALA A 139 17.24 21.58 -10.94
CA ALA A 139 16.85 22.97 -10.68
C ALA A 139 17.58 23.59 -9.47
N LEU A 140 18.05 22.77 -8.54
CA LEU A 140 18.84 23.19 -7.38
C LEU A 140 20.36 23.22 -7.64
N GLY A 141 20.82 22.81 -8.83
CA GLY A 141 22.25 22.68 -9.14
C GLY A 141 22.94 21.55 -8.37
N ARG A 142 22.23 20.46 -8.05
CA ARG A 142 22.74 19.30 -7.28
C ARG A 142 23.01 18.07 -8.15
N ALA A 143 23.21 18.26 -9.45
CA ALA A 143 23.49 17.18 -10.40
C ALA A 143 24.99 16.98 -10.59
#